data_AF-A0A966Z5Y4-F1
#
_entry.id   AF-A0A966Z5Y4-F1
#
_cell.length_a   1.000
_cell.length_b   1.000
_cell.length_c   1.000
_cell.angle_alpha   90.00
_cell.angle_beta   90.00
_cell.angle_gamma   90.00
#
_symmetry.space_group_name_H-M   'P 1'
#
loop_
_entity.id
_entity.type
_entity.pdbx_description
1 polymer ?
#
loop_
_entity_poly.entity_id
_entity_poly.type
_entity_poly.pdbx_seq_one_letter_code
_entity_poly.pdbx_strand_id
1 'polypeptide(L)'
;MSDKSSNYPVNLLETSFPMRGDLPKREPKWVEEWQRNKVYEAIRKAHAGQPSFILHDGPPYANGDIHIGHAVNKILKDMIVKSRWLMGFDAVYVPGWDCHGMPIEIQIEKQFGKNLPTAEVQAKAREYAQAQVAKQKKDFQRLGVLGEWDQPYLTMDFQNEADEIRALGEIWKKGYVFRGLKPVNWCFDCGSALAEAEVEYQDKTDPAVDVGFAFDSNQNAKLANAFGLKELPTKPGMAVIWTTTPWTLPANQALNVHPDLEYALVETDQRLLLLAKDRVKDCLEQYGLEGKVLASCKGKALEGISFWHPLANLDSGYKRLAPIYCADYVTLDTGTGLVHCAPAYGEDDFKSCKAHGLADHDIINPVMGDGVYASSLPLFAGQHIWKANPNIVKALDEAGSLLKNKSYTHSYMHCWRHKTPIVYRATSQWFASMDKKPASEKASLRETALAGVESTHFYPAWG
;
A
#
# COMPACT_ATOMS: atom_id res chain seq x y z
N MET A 1 12.48 -44.95 54.37
CA MET A 1 11.94 -46.30 54.17
C MET A 1 10.88 -46.52 55.23
N SER A 2 9.60 -46.41 54.88
CA SER A 2 8.52 -46.89 55.74
C SER A 2 8.08 -48.24 55.20
N ASP A 3 8.37 -49.32 55.93
CA ASP A 3 7.81 -50.64 55.68
C ASP A 3 6.30 -50.59 55.90
N LYS A 4 5.54 -50.41 54.82
CA LYS A 4 4.14 -50.81 54.79
C LYS A 4 4.07 -52.11 54.01
N SER A 5 3.74 -53.22 54.68
CA SER A 5 3.52 -54.50 54.01
C SER A 5 2.30 -54.37 53.09
N SER A 6 2.50 -54.60 51.80
CA SER A 6 1.41 -54.65 50.82
C SER A 6 0.40 -55.73 51.20
N ASN A 7 -0.89 -55.38 51.31
CA ASN A 7 -2.00 -56.31 51.56
C ASN A 7 -2.39 -57.13 50.30
N TYR A 8 -1.67 -56.98 49.20
CA TYR A 8 -2.00 -57.59 47.91
C TYR A 8 -0.94 -58.62 47.51
N PRO A 9 -1.34 -59.81 46.98
CA PRO A 9 -0.43 -60.89 46.61
C PRO A 9 0.35 -60.64 45.31
N VAL A 10 0.28 -59.42 44.77
CA VAL A 10 0.92 -59.00 43.51
C VAL A 10 1.57 -57.63 43.69
N ASN A 11 2.67 -57.39 42.95
CA ASN A 11 3.36 -56.10 42.95
C ASN A 11 2.51 -55.06 42.19
N LEU A 12 1.76 -54.24 42.93
CA LEU A 12 1.05 -53.10 42.37
C LEU A 12 1.99 -51.93 42.12
N LEU A 13 1.74 -51.19 41.04
CA LEU A 13 2.42 -49.94 40.77
C LEU A 13 1.97 -48.88 41.79
N GLU A 14 2.89 -48.45 42.65
CA GLU A 14 2.70 -47.31 43.53
C GLU A 14 3.39 -46.08 42.95
N THR A 15 2.64 -45.00 42.74
CA THR A 15 3.19 -43.73 42.26
C THR A 15 2.48 -42.55 42.90
N SER A 16 3.25 -41.51 43.24
CA SER A 16 2.71 -40.21 43.64
C SER A 16 2.25 -39.37 42.45
N PHE A 17 2.45 -39.86 41.21
CA PHE A 17 2.01 -39.17 40.00
C PHE A 17 0.49 -39.20 39.89
N PRO A 18 -0.18 -38.03 39.91
CA PRO A 18 -1.64 -37.98 39.88
C PRO A 18 -2.15 -38.39 38.50
N MET A 19 -3.22 -39.19 38.47
CA MET A 19 -3.87 -39.62 37.23
C MET A 19 -4.53 -38.45 36.47
N ARG A 20 -5.01 -37.42 37.18
CA ARG A 20 -5.55 -36.20 36.56
C ARG A 20 -4.45 -35.15 36.42
N GLY A 21 -4.41 -34.50 35.26
CA GLY A 21 -3.43 -33.47 34.95
C GLY A 21 -3.48 -32.27 35.90
N ASP A 22 -4.67 -31.66 36.10
CA ASP A 22 -4.85 -30.38 36.82
C ASP A 22 -3.90 -29.27 36.32
N LEU A 23 -3.69 -29.26 34.99
CA LEU A 23 -2.70 -28.43 34.31
C LEU A 23 -2.86 -26.92 34.56
N PRO A 24 -4.09 -26.34 34.57
CA PRO A 24 -4.25 -24.90 34.83
C PRO A 24 -3.67 -24.44 36.18
N LYS A 25 -3.57 -25.33 37.18
CA LYS A 25 -2.98 -25.03 38.50
C LYS A 25 -1.53 -25.45 38.62
N ARG A 26 -1.10 -26.51 37.90
CA ARG A 26 0.26 -27.04 37.99
C ARG A 26 1.25 -26.32 37.09
N GLU A 27 0.87 -26.03 35.85
CA GLU A 27 1.75 -25.35 34.89
C GLU A 27 2.27 -24.00 35.39
N PRO A 28 1.46 -23.11 36.01
CA PRO A 28 1.99 -21.85 36.53
C PRO A 28 3.10 -22.06 37.55
N LYS A 29 2.98 -23.09 38.40
CA LYS A 29 4.00 -23.43 39.40
C LYS A 29 5.28 -23.94 38.74
N TRP A 30 5.17 -24.74 37.67
CA TRP A 30 6.33 -25.20 36.92
C TRP A 30 7.06 -24.05 36.23
N VAL A 31 6.32 -23.15 35.59
CA VAL A 31 6.89 -21.96 34.95
C VAL A 31 7.58 -21.07 35.98
N GLU A 32 6.93 -20.80 37.12
CA GLU A 32 7.53 -20.02 38.21
C GLU A 32 8.82 -20.68 38.74
N GLU A 33 8.80 -21.99 38.92
CA GLU A 33 9.99 -22.75 39.32
C GLU A 33 11.11 -22.66 38.27
N TRP A 34 10.80 -22.76 36.98
CA TRP A 34 11.79 -22.63 35.91
C TRP A 34 12.43 -21.24 35.88
N GLN A 35 11.64 -20.18 36.07
CA GLN A 35 12.16 -18.81 36.14
C GLN A 35 13.03 -18.62 37.39
N ARG A 36 12.55 -19.06 38.56
CA ARG A 36 13.31 -18.98 39.82
C ARG A 36 14.64 -19.71 39.75
N ASN A 37 14.66 -20.89 39.11
CA ASN A 37 15.84 -21.72 38.98
C ASN A 37 16.72 -21.34 37.78
N LYS A 38 16.36 -20.30 37.01
CA LYS A 38 17.14 -19.82 35.86
C LYS A 38 17.44 -20.96 34.86
N VAL A 39 16.40 -21.74 34.54
CA VAL A 39 16.53 -22.98 33.75
C VAL A 39 17.09 -22.69 32.36
N TYR A 40 16.70 -21.57 31.73
CA TYR A 40 17.25 -21.18 30.44
C TYR A 40 18.77 -20.96 30.54
N GLU A 41 19.24 -20.18 31.51
CA GLU A 41 20.67 -19.92 31.70
C GLU A 41 21.45 -21.19 32.04
N ALA A 42 20.85 -22.10 32.83
CA ALA A 42 21.44 -23.40 33.13
C ALA A 42 21.63 -24.26 31.87
N ILE A 43 20.62 -24.29 30.99
CA ILE A 43 20.71 -24.98 29.68
C ILE A 43 21.80 -24.34 28.81
N ARG A 44 21.79 -23.00 28.68
CA ARG A 44 22.82 -22.26 27.93
C ARG A 44 24.23 -22.58 28.42
N LYS A 45 24.42 -22.65 29.74
CA LYS A 45 25.71 -23.00 30.34
C LYS A 45 26.10 -24.46 30.05
N ALA A 46 25.15 -25.39 30.11
CA ALA A 46 25.40 -26.81 29.84
C ALA A 46 25.79 -27.08 28.37
N HIS A 47 25.30 -26.25 27.44
CA HIS A 47 25.60 -26.36 26.01
C HIS A 47 26.73 -25.42 25.54
N ALA A 48 27.42 -24.73 26.46
CA ALA A 48 28.52 -23.85 26.10
C ALA A 48 29.62 -24.60 25.33
N GLY A 49 30.01 -24.06 24.17
CA GLY A 49 31.02 -24.65 23.28
C GLY A 49 30.48 -25.72 22.29
N GLN A 50 29.19 -26.05 22.36
CA GLN A 50 28.53 -26.89 21.36
C GLN A 50 28.24 -26.11 20.06
N PRO A 51 27.93 -26.78 18.94
CA PRO A 51 27.55 -26.11 17.70
C PRO A 51 26.36 -25.16 17.91
N SER A 52 26.49 -23.90 17.48
CA SER A 52 25.47 -22.88 17.67
C SER A 52 24.24 -23.12 16.79
N PHE A 53 23.05 -22.86 17.33
CA PHE A 53 21.83 -22.75 16.56
C PHE A 53 21.12 -21.44 16.92
N ILE A 54 20.90 -20.56 15.95
CA ILE A 54 20.29 -19.24 16.20
C ILE A 54 18.90 -19.23 15.58
N LEU A 55 17.87 -19.09 16.41
CA LEU A 55 16.52 -18.79 15.95
C LEU A 55 16.24 -17.31 16.24
N HIS A 56 16.26 -16.49 15.19
CA HIS A 56 15.92 -15.08 15.30
C HIS A 56 14.40 -14.92 15.46
N ASP A 57 13.98 -14.25 16.52
CA ASP A 57 12.58 -14.04 16.83
C ASP A 57 12.05 -12.84 16.04
N GLY A 58 11.10 -13.04 15.12
CA GLY A 58 10.34 -11.92 14.56
C GLY A 58 9.58 -11.18 15.67
N PRO A 59 9.79 -9.87 15.85
CA PRO A 59 9.30 -9.15 17.02
C PRO A 59 7.79 -8.90 16.90
N PRO A 60 6.94 -9.38 17.83
CA PRO A 60 5.55 -8.92 17.90
C PRO A 60 5.48 -7.42 18.16
N TYR A 61 4.45 -6.77 17.64
CA TYR A 61 4.12 -5.39 18.01
C TYR A 61 3.78 -5.31 19.50
N ALA A 62 4.35 -4.33 20.18
CA ALA A 62 4.08 -4.01 21.58
C ALA A 62 2.74 -3.27 21.71
N ASN A 63 1.65 -3.87 21.21
CA ASN A 63 0.31 -3.31 21.27
C ASN A 63 -0.75 -4.36 21.68
N GLY A 64 -1.34 -4.17 22.86
CA GLY A 64 -2.46 -4.99 23.31
C GLY A 64 -2.09 -6.43 23.65
N ASP A 65 -3.12 -7.27 23.72
CA ASP A 65 -3.05 -8.60 24.32
C ASP A 65 -2.64 -9.65 23.28
N ILE A 66 -1.99 -10.73 23.74
CA ILE A 66 -1.63 -11.82 22.84
C ILE A 66 -2.90 -12.57 22.38
N HIS A 67 -2.97 -12.94 21.10
CA HIS A 67 -4.01 -13.81 20.55
C HIS A 67 -3.44 -15.18 20.17
N ILE A 68 -4.31 -16.11 19.72
CA ILE A 68 -3.92 -17.49 19.39
C ILE A 68 -2.82 -17.57 18.32
N GLY A 69 -2.78 -16.65 17.35
CA GLY A 69 -1.69 -16.55 16.38
C GLY A 69 -0.31 -16.34 17.03
N HIS A 70 -0.20 -15.50 18.07
CA HIS A 70 1.04 -15.34 18.82
C HIS A 70 1.42 -16.62 19.55
N ALA A 71 0.43 -17.30 20.15
CA ALA A 71 0.68 -18.57 20.85
C ALA A 71 1.21 -19.64 19.89
N VAL A 72 0.58 -19.83 18.72
CA VAL A 72 1.05 -20.76 17.68
C VAL A 72 2.49 -20.44 17.27
N ASN A 73 2.80 -19.17 16.97
CA ASN A 73 4.13 -18.75 16.55
C ASN A 73 5.20 -19.03 17.64
N LYS A 74 4.94 -18.63 18.89
CA LYS A 74 5.90 -18.77 19.98
C LYS A 74 6.09 -20.22 20.43
N ILE A 75 5.02 -21.02 20.46
CA ILE A 75 5.11 -22.45 20.81
C ILE A 75 5.92 -23.21 19.75
N LEU A 76 5.72 -22.94 18.46
CA LEU A 76 6.52 -23.57 17.41
C LEU A 76 8.01 -23.22 17.52
N LYS A 77 8.34 -21.96 17.77
CA LYS A 77 9.73 -21.51 18.00
C LYS A 77 10.34 -22.22 19.22
N ASP A 78 9.59 -22.31 20.32
CA ASP A 78 10.02 -22.99 21.54
C ASP A 78 10.26 -24.49 21.31
N MET A 79 9.39 -25.18 20.57
CA MET A 79 9.57 -26.58 20.19
C MET A 79 10.85 -26.79 19.38
N ILE A 80 11.13 -25.91 18.41
CA ILE A 80 12.35 -25.96 17.60
C ILE A 80 13.57 -25.78 18.51
N VAL A 81 13.60 -24.74 19.34
CA VAL A 81 14.75 -24.44 20.21
C VAL A 81 15.00 -25.58 21.20
N LYS A 82 13.95 -26.11 21.85
CA LYS A 82 14.05 -27.26 22.75
C LYS A 82 14.55 -28.51 22.05
N SER A 83 14.07 -28.78 20.83
CA SER A 83 14.57 -29.92 20.05
C SER A 83 16.06 -29.80 19.74
N ARG A 84 16.55 -28.58 19.49
CA ARG A 84 17.97 -28.32 19.20
C ARG A 84 18.85 -28.50 20.43
N TRP A 85 18.41 -28.08 21.62
CA TRP A 85 19.09 -28.44 22.87
C TRP A 85 19.19 -29.95 23.05
N LEU A 86 18.09 -30.69 22.86
CA LEU A 86 18.10 -32.16 22.97
C LEU A 86 18.99 -32.85 21.92
N MET A 87 19.22 -32.21 20.77
CA MET A 87 20.14 -32.66 19.72
C MET A 87 21.60 -32.22 19.96
N GLY A 88 21.90 -31.59 21.09
CA GLY A 88 23.26 -31.20 21.47
C GLY A 88 23.71 -29.83 20.94
N PHE A 89 22.82 -29.02 20.37
CA PHE A 89 23.17 -27.68 19.90
C PHE A 89 23.12 -26.64 21.03
N ASP A 90 23.99 -25.65 20.92
CA ASP A 90 23.90 -24.42 21.70
C ASP A 90 22.84 -23.49 21.07
N ALA A 91 21.56 -23.77 21.33
CA ALA A 91 20.47 -23.00 20.73
C ALA A 91 20.18 -21.70 21.50
N VAL A 92 20.21 -20.57 20.80
CA VAL A 92 19.95 -19.22 21.34
C VAL A 92 18.55 -18.77 20.90
N TYR A 93 17.76 -18.29 21.87
CA TYR A 93 16.47 -17.65 21.62
C TYR A 93 16.35 -16.38 22.46
N VAL A 94 16.37 -15.23 21.78
CA VAL A 94 16.20 -13.89 22.36
C VAL A 94 14.88 -13.33 21.83
N PRO A 95 13.84 -13.21 22.66
CA PRO A 95 12.59 -12.57 22.29
C PRO A 95 12.79 -11.09 21.95
N GLY A 96 11.98 -10.56 21.04
CA GLY A 96 11.97 -9.12 20.76
C GLY A 96 10.59 -8.50 20.65
N TRP A 97 10.57 -7.17 20.54
CA TRP A 97 9.35 -6.39 20.37
C TRP A 97 9.53 -5.19 19.43
N ASP A 98 8.51 -4.98 18.61
CA ASP A 98 8.37 -3.81 17.77
C ASP A 98 7.61 -2.73 18.57
N CYS A 99 8.33 -1.66 18.91
CA CYS A 99 7.96 -0.64 19.87
C CYS A 99 7.72 0.72 19.20
N HIS A 100 7.76 0.76 17.87
CA HIS A 100 7.60 1.98 17.09
C HIS A 100 6.36 1.92 16.19
N GLY A 101 6.08 3.05 15.56
CA GLY A 101 5.09 3.14 14.49
C GLY A 101 3.67 3.46 14.96
N MET A 102 2.85 3.74 13.96
CA MET A 102 1.49 4.24 14.11
C MET A 102 0.54 3.35 14.96
N PRO A 103 0.67 2.00 15.05
CA PRO A 103 -0.22 1.22 15.93
C PRO A 103 -0.14 1.64 17.40
N ILE A 104 1.02 2.11 17.87
CA ILE A 104 1.19 2.65 19.22
C ILE A 104 0.70 4.10 19.28
N GLU A 105 1.04 4.93 18.30
CA GLU A 105 0.58 6.33 18.24
C GLU A 105 -0.94 6.44 18.28
N ILE A 106 -1.67 5.54 17.60
CA ILE A 106 -3.14 5.48 17.67
C ILE A 106 -3.64 5.24 19.09
N GLN A 107 -2.97 4.39 19.87
CA GLN A 107 -3.36 4.15 21.26
C GLN A 107 -3.11 5.39 22.12
N ILE A 108 -2.03 6.13 21.83
CA ILE A 108 -1.76 7.43 22.45
C ILE A 108 -2.86 8.44 22.06
N GLU A 109 -3.21 8.55 20.79
CA GLU A 109 -4.29 9.45 20.34
C GLU A 109 -5.64 9.10 20.97
N LYS A 110 -5.98 7.81 21.08
CA LYS A 110 -7.22 7.35 21.72
C LYS A 110 -7.28 7.70 23.21
N GLN A 111 -6.14 7.64 23.90
CA GLN A 111 -6.08 7.86 25.35
C GLN A 111 -5.92 9.35 25.71
N PHE A 112 -5.22 10.12 24.89
CA PHE A 112 -4.78 11.47 25.24
C PHE A 112 -5.25 12.55 24.24
N GLY A 113 -5.89 12.16 23.13
CA GLY A 113 -6.33 13.07 22.07
C GLY A 113 -5.26 13.32 20.99
N LYS A 114 -5.68 13.98 19.91
CA LYS A 114 -4.81 14.37 18.79
C LYS A 114 -4.05 15.66 19.09
N ASN A 115 -2.96 15.91 18.35
CA ASN A 115 -2.16 17.15 18.39
C ASN A 115 -1.36 17.41 19.67
N LEU A 116 -0.95 16.35 20.37
CA LEU A 116 0.05 16.49 21.44
C LEU A 116 1.41 16.94 20.87
N PRO A 117 2.22 17.69 21.64
CA PRO A 117 3.61 17.98 21.27
C PRO A 117 4.39 16.69 20.99
N THR A 118 5.26 16.71 19.96
CA THR A 118 6.00 15.52 19.51
C THR A 118 6.77 14.81 20.63
N ALA A 119 7.46 15.57 21.49
CA ALA A 119 8.21 15.00 22.61
C ALA A 119 7.29 14.27 23.61
N GLU A 120 6.07 14.78 23.81
CA GLU A 120 5.08 14.14 24.67
C GLU A 120 4.53 12.86 24.05
N VAL A 121 4.23 12.88 22.74
CA VAL A 121 3.82 11.66 22.00
C VAL A 121 4.89 10.58 22.12
N GLN A 122 6.16 10.92 21.88
CA GLN A 122 7.28 9.98 21.94
C GLN A 122 7.48 9.40 23.36
N ALA A 123 7.39 10.24 24.40
CA ALA A 123 7.51 9.80 25.78
C ALA A 123 6.37 8.83 26.16
N LYS A 124 5.12 9.19 25.83
CA LYS A 124 3.95 8.34 26.09
C LYS A 124 3.97 7.04 25.27
N ALA A 125 4.43 7.09 24.01
CA ALA A 125 4.59 5.91 23.17
C ALA A 125 5.59 4.92 23.78
N ARG A 126 6.73 5.40 24.27
CA ARG A 126 7.73 4.57 24.98
C ARG A 126 7.16 3.95 26.26
N GLU A 127 6.45 4.74 27.08
CA GLU A 127 5.80 4.24 28.30
C GLU A 127 4.75 3.16 27.98
N TYR A 128 3.91 3.42 26.98
CA TYR A 128 2.91 2.47 26.53
C TYR A 128 3.56 1.17 26.03
N ALA A 129 4.57 1.27 25.16
CA ALA A 129 5.29 0.11 24.64
C ALA A 129 5.90 -0.73 25.77
N GLN A 130 6.54 -0.09 26.76
CA GLN A 130 7.11 -0.78 27.93
C GLN A 130 6.03 -1.55 28.71
N ALA A 131 4.87 -0.93 28.95
CA ALA A 131 3.75 -1.59 29.64
C ALA A 131 3.23 -2.80 28.86
N GLN A 132 3.11 -2.69 27.53
CA GLN A 132 2.67 -3.79 26.67
C GLN A 132 3.70 -4.93 26.62
N VAL A 133 4.99 -4.60 26.49
CA VAL A 133 6.08 -5.58 26.56
C VAL A 133 6.00 -6.38 27.86
N ALA A 134 5.84 -5.71 29.01
CA ALA A 134 5.74 -6.38 30.31
C ALA A 134 4.54 -7.34 30.39
N LYS A 135 3.38 -6.93 29.86
CA LYS A 135 2.18 -7.76 29.81
C LYS A 135 2.37 -8.99 28.92
N GLN A 136 2.79 -8.77 27.67
CA GLN A 136 2.98 -9.84 26.70
C GLN A 136 4.10 -10.82 27.11
N LYS A 137 5.19 -10.31 27.70
CA LYS A 137 6.28 -11.13 28.27
C LYS A 137 5.74 -12.13 29.29
N LYS A 138 4.90 -11.67 30.22
CA LYS A 138 4.27 -12.54 31.23
C LYS A 138 3.42 -13.63 30.59
N ASP A 139 2.64 -13.27 29.56
CA ASP A 139 1.77 -14.22 28.89
C ASP A 139 2.58 -15.25 28.08
N PHE A 140 3.67 -14.85 27.42
CA PHE A 140 4.56 -15.79 26.73
C PHE A 140 5.30 -16.72 27.69
N GLN A 141 5.75 -16.21 28.85
CA GLN A 141 6.30 -17.06 29.91
C GLN A 141 5.26 -18.07 30.41
N ARG A 142 3.99 -17.65 30.56
CA ARG A 142 2.89 -18.55 30.94
C ARG A 142 2.65 -19.68 29.94
N LEU A 143 2.97 -19.48 28.65
CA LEU A 143 2.94 -20.55 27.64
C LEU A 143 4.08 -21.58 27.79
N GLY A 144 5.01 -21.39 28.73
CA GLY A 144 6.14 -22.29 28.98
C GLY A 144 7.31 -22.12 28.02
N VAL A 145 7.35 -20.98 27.33
CA VAL A 145 8.43 -20.63 26.40
C VAL A 145 9.69 -20.27 27.17
N LEU A 146 10.81 -20.92 26.83
CA LEU A 146 12.13 -20.63 27.40
C LEU A 146 12.93 -19.73 26.47
N GLY A 147 13.47 -18.64 26.99
CA GLY A 147 14.22 -17.65 26.22
C GLY A 147 14.93 -16.66 27.13
N GLU A 148 15.73 -15.78 26.52
CA GLU A 148 16.39 -14.67 27.20
C GLU A 148 15.37 -13.57 27.52
N TRP A 149 14.60 -13.78 28.58
CA TRP A 149 13.52 -12.90 28.97
C TRP A 149 14.02 -11.63 29.68
N ASP A 150 15.19 -11.67 30.31
CA ASP A 150 15.72 -10.56 31.11
C ASP A 150 16.39 -9.50 30.23
N GLN A 151 16.92 -9.90 29.08
CA GLN A 151 17.49 -9.01 28.06
C GLN A 151 16.87 -9.25 26.68
N PRO A 152 15.57 -8.94 26.49
CA PRO A 152 14.96 -8.99 25.17
C PRO A 152 15.50 -7.85 24.31
N TYR A 153 15.41 -7.98 22.99
CA TYR A 153 15.74 -6.87 22.10
C TYR A 153 14.49 -6.01 21.85
N LEU A 154 14.58 -4.71 22.12
CA LEU A 154 13.47 -3.78 21.88
C LEU A 154 13.90 -2.81 20.79
N THR A 155 13.03 -2.59 19.80
CA THR A 155 13.34 -1.64 18.72
C THR A 155 13.53 -0.20 19.22
N MET A 156 12.95 0.15 20.37
CA MET A 156 13.13 1.44 21.06
C MET A 156 14.40 1.52 21.91
N ASP A 157 15.21 0.47 22.00
CA ASP A 157 16.50 0.54 22.68
C ASP A 157 17.43 1.48 21.90
N PHE A 158 18.08 2.40 22.59
CA PHE A 158 18.93 3.42 21.95
C PHE A 158 20.05 2.83 21.09
N GLN A 159 20.57 1.66 21.48
CA GLN A 159 21.56 0.96 20.67
C GLN A 159 20.97 0.45 19.36
N ASN A 160 19.76 -0.12 19.40
CA ASN A 160 19.08 -0.62 18.22
C ASN A 160 18.72 0.53 17.26
N GLU A 161 18.17 1.64 17.77
CA GLU A 161 17.91 2.85 16.97
C GLU A 161 19.20 3.39 16.32
N ALA A 162 20.32 3.39 17.04
CA ALA A 162 21.61 3.80 16.49
C ALA A 162 22.10 2.84 15.39
N ASP A 163 21.90 1.53 15.55
CA ASP A 163 22.28 0.53 14.55
C ASP A 163 21.41 0.61 13.29
N GLU A 164 20.11 0.89 13.43
CA GLU A 164 19.21 1.17 12.31
C GLU A 164 19.69 2.36 11.48
N ILE A 165 20.07 3.47 12.15
CA ILE A 165 20.62 4.65 11.46
C ILE A 165 21.95 4.34 10.78
N ARG A 166 22.83 3.55 11.41
CA ARG A 166 24.09 3.10 10.79
C ARG A 166 23.81 2.26 9.54
N ALA A 167 22.89 1.31 9.63
CA ALA A 167 22.49 0.47 8.50
C ALA A 167 21.90 1.31 7.35
N LEU A 168 21.01 2.25 7.66
CA LEU A 168 20.47 3.20 6.68
C LEU A 168 21.59 4.03 6.04
N GLY A 169 22.56 4.48 6.83
CA GLY A 169 23.74 5.21 6.36
C GLY A 169 24.55 4.39 5.35
N GLU A 170 24.74 3.10 5.58
CA GLU A 170 25.43 2.21 4.62
C GLU A 170 24.62 2.01 3.32
N ILE A 171 23.30 1.81 3.42
CA ILE A 171 22.43 1.68 2.24
C ILE A 171 22.41 2.98 1.43
N TRP A 172 22.43 4.13 2.09
CA TRP A 172 22.56 5.43 1.44
C TRP A 172 23.93 5.58 0.78
N LYS A 173 25.04 5.33 1.48
CA LYS A 173 26.40 5.42 0.89
C LYS A 173 26.54 4.59 -0.38
N LYS A 174 25.89 3.42 -0.43
CA LYS A 174 25.84 2.55 -1.60
C LYS A 174 25.00 3.10 -2.75
N GLY A 175 24.22 4.15 -2.56
CA GLY A 175 23.44 4.83 -3.60
C GLY A 175 22.06 4.22 -3.87
N TYR A 176 21.57 3.34 -2.99
CA TYR A 176 20.24 2.74 -3.12
C TYR A 176 19.12 3.65 -2.64
N VAL A 177 19.40 4.56 -1.70
CA VAL A 177 18.43 5.53 -1.19
C VAL A 177 18.44 6.80 -2.05
N PHE A 178 17.27 7.27 -2.46
CA PHE A 178 17.12 8.52 -3.20
C PHE A 178 15.83 9.24 -2.81
N ARG A 179 15.82 10.56 -3.02
CA ARG A 179 14.62 11.37 -2.90
C ARG A 179 13.98 11.52 -4.26
N GLY A 180 12.69 11.25 -4.37
CA GLY A 180 11.94 11.35 -5.62
C GLY A 180 10.52 11.85 -5.39
N LEU A 181 9.91 12.38 -6.45
CA LEU A 181 8.47 12.58 -6.49
C LEU A 181 7.84 11.29 -7.03
N LYS A 182 6.93 10.68 -6.27
CA LYS A 182 6.13 9.55 -6.75
C LYS A 182 4.73 9.66 -6.15
N PRO A 183 3.67 9.31 -6.91
CA PRO A 183 2.38 9.02 -6.32
C PRO A 183 2.51 7.88 -5.31
N VAL A 184 2.11 8.14 -4.08
CA VAL A 184 2.08 7.16 -2.99
C VAL A 184 0.68 7.13 -2.40
N ASN A 185 0.30 6.00 -1.82
CA ASN A 185 -0.92 5.87 -1.03
C ASN A 185 -0.88 6.92 0.09
N TRP A 186 -1.88 7.80 0.15
CA TRP A 186 -1.93 8.92 1.08
C TRP A 186 -3.21 8.90 1.89
N CYS A 187 -3.08 8.91 3.21
CA CYS A 187 -4.20 8.97 4.12
C CYS A 187 -4.32 10.37 4.72
N PHE A 188 -5.46 11.03 4.48
CA PHE A 188 -5.74 12.37 5.00
C PHE A 188 -5.85 12.39 6.52
N ASP A 189 -6.38 11.33 7.13
CA ASP A 189 -6.51 11.23 8.59
C ASP A 189 -5.16 10.97 9.28
N CYS A 190 -4.26 10.25 8.62
CA CYS A 190 -2.89 10.05 9.12
C CYS A 190 -1.98 11.24 8.82
N GLY A 191 -2.29 12.04 7.78
CA GLY A 191 -1.36 13.05 7.25
C GLY A 191 -0.05 12.48 6.72
N SER A 192 -0.04 11.21 6.30
CA SER A 192 1.17 10.48 5.91
C SER A 192 0.92 9.54 4.73
N ALA A 193 2.01 9.21 4.04
CA ALA A 193 2.05 8.13 3.08
C ALA A 193 1.90 6.76 3.78
N LEU A 194 1.31 5.80 3.06
CA LEU A 194 1.14 4.41 3.47
C LEU A 194 1.89 3.49 2.50
N ALA A 195 2.44 2.40 3.01
CA ALA A 195 2.95 1.31 2.17
C ALA A 195 1.79 0.48 1.59
N GLU A 196 2.03 -0.28 0.53
CA GLU A 196 0.99 -1.16 -0.07
C GLU A 196 0.45 -2.19 0.94
N ALA A 197 1.32 -2.69 1.84
CA ALA A 197 0.93 -3.60 2.93
C ALA A 197 0.02 -2.95 3.98
N GLU A 198 -0.12 -1.62 3.97
CA GLU A 198 -0.97 -0.83 4.87
C GLU A 198 -2.28 -0.37 4.20
N VAL A 199 -2.59 -0.89 3.01
CA VAL A 199 -3.82 -0.61 2.27
C VAL A 199 -4.77 -1.81 2.35
N GLU A 200 -6.03 -1.53 2.64
CA GLU A 200 -7.10 -2.51 2.55
C GLU A 200 -8.12 -2.07 1.51
N TYR A 201 -8.91 -3.02 1.01
CA TYR A 201 -9.91 -2.74 0.00
C TYR A 201 -11.32 -2.92 0.58
N GLN A 202 -12.18 -1.94 0.35
CA GLN A 202 -13.60 -1.98 0.74
C GLN A 202 -14.46 -1.40 -0.38
N ASP A 203 -15.69 -1.90 -0.49
CA ASP A 203 -16.63 -1.40 -1.46
C ASP A 203 -17.06 0.03 -1.12
N LYS A 204 -16.98 0.90 -2.13
CA LYS A 204 -17.37 2.30 -2.05
C LYS A 204 -18.21 2.67 -3.26
N THR A 205 -19.25 3.48 -3.04
CA THR A 205 -20.05 4.04 -4.13
C THR A 205 -19.53 5.43 -4.47
N ASP A 206 -19.03 5.59 -5.70
CA ASP A 206 -18.49 6.83 -6.23
C ASP A 206 -19.25 7.26 -7.50
N PRO A 207 -19.20 8.55 -7.87
CA PRO A 207 -19.71 9.01 -9.16
C PRO A 207 -18.78 8.52 -10.28
N ALA A 208 -19.36 7.82 -11.25
CA ALA A 208 -18.72 7.46 -12.50
C ALA A 208 -19.23 8.38 -13.61
N VAL A 209 -18.32 9.09 -14.26
CA VAL A 209 -18.63 10.09 -15.28
C VAL A 209 -17.95 9.78 -16.60
N ASP A 210 -18.69 10.03 -17.67
CA ASP A 210 -18.18 10.05 -19.04
C ASP A 210 -18.03 11.51 -19.46
N VAL A 211 -16.79 11.91 -19.78
CA VAL A 211 -16.42 13.31 -20.00
C VAL A 211 -15.70 13.44 -21.33
N GLY A 212 -16.08 14.40 -22.16
CA GLY A 212 -15.44 14.64 -23.44
C GLY A 212 -14.47 15.81 -23.42
N PHE A 213 -13.29 15.55 -23.97
CA PHE A 213 -12.24 16.52 -24.23
C PHE A 213 -12.41 17.05 -25.64
N ALA A 214 -12.67 18.36 -25.79
CA ALA A 214 -13.01 18.94 -27.09
C ALA A 214 -11.83 18.91 -28.06
N PHE A 215 -12.10 18.70 -29.34
CA PHE A 215 -11.07 18.69 -30.37
C PHE A 215 -10.45 20.08 -30.53
N ASP A 216 -9.12 20.14 -30.66
CA ASP A 216 -8.45 21.37 -31.07
C ASP A 216 -8.44 21.50 -32.59
N SER A 217 -8.98 22.61 -33.10
CA SER A 217 -9.02 22.92 -34.53
C SER A 217 -7.66 22.83 -35.21
N ASN A 218 -6.57 23.14 -34.51
CA ASN A 218 -5.21 23.03 -35.05
C ASN A 218 -4.71 21.57 -35.20
N GLN A 219 -5.35 20.63 -34.50
CA GLN A 219 -5.01 19.21 -34.57
C GLN A 219 -5.93 18.42 -35.52
N ASN A 220 -6.99 19.03 -36.05
CA ASN A 220 -7.97 18.36 -36.93
C ASN A 220 -7.31 17.68 -38.14
N ALA A 221 -6.30 18.30 -38.75
CA ALA A 221 -5.58 17.71 -39.87
C ALA A 221 -4.79 16.44 -39.48
N LYS A 222 -4.15 16.45 -38.30
CA LYS A 222 -3.45 15.26 -37.78
C LYS A 222 -4.43 14.15 -37.43
N LEU A 223 -5.56 14.50 -36.83
CA LEU A 223 -6.61 13.55 -36.49
C LEU A 223 -7.26 12.94 -37.74
N ALA A 224 -7.57 13.75 -38.76
CA ALA A 224 -8.04 13.25 -40.05
C ALA A 224 -7.04 12.25 -40.66
N ASN A 225 -5.75 12.60 -40.67
CA ASN A 225 -4.69 11.73 -41.19
C ASN A 225 -4.56 10.41 -40.40
N ALA A 226 -4.65 10.45 -39.06
CA ALA A 226 -4.63 9.25 -38.22
C ALA A 226 -5.75 8.27 -38.59
N PHE A 227 -6.92 8.79 -38.97
CA PHE A 227 -8.08 8.03 -39.42
C PHE A 227 -8.12 7.74 -40.94
N GLY A 228 -7.10 8.16 -41.69
CA GLY A 228 -7.07 8.00 -43.16
C GLY A 228 -8.12 8.85 -43.90
N LEU A 229 -8.66 9.88 -43.26
CA LEU A 229 -9.62 10.82 -43.82
C LEU A 229 -8.90 12.03 -44.44
N LYS A 230 -9.47 12.59 -45.51
CA LYS A 230 -8.95 13.83 -46.11
C LYS A 230 -9.20 15.02 -45.18
N GLU A 231 -10.39 15.10 -44.62
CA GLU A 231 -10.81 16.13 -43.67
C GLU A 231 -11.81 15.53 -42.67
N LEU A 232 -11.89 16.09 -41.47
CA LEU A 232 -12.94 15.75 -40.51
C LEU A 232 -14.26 16.41 -40.93
N PRO A 233 -15.42 15.78 -40.65
CA PRO A 233 -16.71 16.45 -40.80
C PRO A 233 -16.77 17.76 -40.00
N THR A 234 -17.50 18.75 -40.53
CA THR A 234 -17.69 20.07 -39.90
C THR A 234 -18.67 19.99 -38.72
N LYS A 235 -18.30 19.26 -37.67
CA LYS A 235 -19.03 19.10 -36.41
C LYS A 235 -18.07 19.21 -35.23
N PRO A 236 -18.53 19.68 -34.05
CA PRO A 236 -17.71 19.65 -32.84
C PRO A 236 -17.36 18.20 -32.49
N GLY A 237 -16.11 17.96 -32.09
CA GLY A 237 -15.62 16.63 -31.73
C GLY A 237 -15.15 16.55 -30.28
N MET A 238 -15.30 15.37 -29.67
CA MET A 238 -14.92 15.10 -28.29
C MET A 238 -14.24 13.73 -28.15
N ALA A 239 -13.11 13.68 -27.46
CA ALA A 239 -12.49 12.45 -27.00
C ALA A 239 -13.06 12.09 -25.63
N VAL A 240 -13.81 10.99 -25.55
CA VAL A 240 -14.58 10.67 -24.36
C VAL A 240 -13.79 9.76 -23.45
N ILE A 241 -13.52 10.21 -22.23
CA ILE A 241 -12.94 9.40 -21.16
C ILE A 241 -14.02 8.96 -20.20
N TRP A 242 -13.69 7.93 -19.42
CA TRP A 242 -14.47 7.51 -18.26
C TRP A 242 -13.62 7.59 -17.00
N THR A 243 -14.22 8.04 -15.89
CA THR A 243 -13.53 8.02 -14.58
C THR A 243 -14.51 7.88 -13.41
N THR A 244 -14.06 7.20 -12.35
CA THR A 244 -14.74 7.12 -11.04
C THR A 244 -14.22 8.16 -10.04
N THR A 245 -13.23 8.98 -10.44
CA THR A 245 -12.59 9.98 -9.58
C THR A 245 -12.64 11.38 -10.21
N PRO A 246 -13.83 12.02 -10.33
CA PRO A 246 -13.96 13.35 -10.92
C PRO A 246 -13.02 14.41 -10.30
N TRP A 247 -12.72 14.30 -9.00
CA TRP A 247 -11.76 15.15 -8.29
C TRP A 247 -10.33 15.15 -8.88
N THR A 248 -9.96 14.18 -9.71
CA THR A 248 -8.65 14.16 -10.37
C THR A 248 -8.65 14.97 -11.68
N LEU A 249 -9.82 15.24 -12.28
CA LEU A 249 -9.94 15.96 -13.56
C LEU A 249 -9.33 17.36 -13.54
N PRO A 250 -9.48 18.19 -12.48
CA PRO A 250 -8.81 19.49 -12.41
C PRO A 250 -7.28 19.44 -12.56
N ALA A 251 -6.65 18.29 -12.35
CA ALA A 251 -5.21 18.07 -12.51
C ALA A 251 -4.85 17.23 -13.74
N ASN A 252 -5.79 16.99 -14.65
CA ASN A 252 -5.52 16.27 -15.89
C ASN A 252 -4.47 17.02 -16.73
N GLN A 253 -3.50 16.27 -17.26
CA GLN A 253 -2.43 16.77 -18.12
C GLN A 253 -2.28 16.00 -19.43
N ALA A 254 -2.87 14.81 -19.57
CA ALA A 254 -2.81 14.01 -20.78
C ALA A 254 -4.02 13.06 -20.88
N LEU A 255 -4.11 12.35 -22.00
CA LEU A 255 -5.02 11.23 -22.23
C LEU A 255 -4.19 9.99 -22.56
N ASN A 256 -4.57 8.81 -22.08
CA ASN A 256 -3.86 7.56 -22.36
C ASN A 256 -4.73 6.65 -23.23
N VAL A 257 -4.10 6.05 -24.24
CA VAL A 257 -4.70 5.06 -25.16
C VAL A 257 -3.76 3.86 -25.30
N HIS A 258 -4.30 2.68 -25.52
CA HIS A 258 -3.47 1.50 -25.79
C HIS A 258 -2.95 1.55 -27.24
N PRO A 259 -1.65 1.32 -27.50
CA PRO A 259 -1.09 1.45 -28.85
C PRO A 259 -1.72 0.49 -29.88
N ASP A 260 -2.02 -0.74 -29.47
CA ASP A 260 -2.53 -1.80 -30.36
C ASP A 260 -4.06 -1.88 -30.48
N LEU A 261 -4.82 -1.22 -29.61
CA LEU A 261 -6.28 -1.25 -29.67
C LEU A 261 -6.79 -0.37 -30.82
N GLU A 262 -7.94 -0.75 -31.37
CA GLU A 262 -8.62 0.05 -32.40
C GLU A 262 -9.55 1.09 -31.77
N TYR A 263 -9.41 2.31 -32.25
CA TYR A 263 -10.24 3.45 -31.88
C TYR A 263 -11.08 3.87 -33.07
N ALA A 264 -12.31 4.30 -32.80
CA ALA A 264 -13.28 4.68 -33.80
C ALA A 264 -13.63 6.16 -33.66
N LEU A 265 -13.70 6.84 -34.81
CA LEU A 265 -14.33 8.15 -34.92
C LEU A 265 -15.80 7.93 -35.28
N VAL A 266 -16.69 8.24 -34.34
CA VAL A 266 -18.13 8.02 -34.45
C VAL A 266 -18.81 9.35 -34.73
N GLU A 267 -19.55 9.44 -35.82
CA GLU A 267 -20.43 10.57 -36.08
C GLU A 267 -21.80 10.31 -35.48
N THR A 268 -22.20 11.21 -34.58
CA THR A 268 -23.59 11.30 -34.09
C THR A 268 -24.28 12.50 -34.74
N ASP A 269 -25.57 12.64 -34.49
CA ASP A 269 -26.35 13.80 -35.00
C ASP A 269 -25.76 15.14 -34.54
N GLN A 270 -25.17 15.18 -33.34
CA GLN A 270 -24.73 16.41 -32.69
C GLN A 270 -23.21 16.63 -32.75
N ARG A 271 -22.41 15.56 -32.69
CA ARG A 271 -20.95 15.64 -32.49
C ARG A 271 -20.18 14.43 -33.02
N LEU A 272 -18.88 14.60 -33.18
CA LEU A 272 -17.93 13.51 -33.40
C LEU A 272 -17.44 12.99 -32.03
N LEU A 273 -17.44 11.68 -31.85
CA LEU A 273 -16.93 11.03 -30.63
C LEU A 273 -15.73 10.15 -30.99
N LEU A 274 -14.65 10.30 -30.22
CA LEU A 274 -13.52 9.38 -30.25
C LEU A 274 -13.66 8.40 -29.08
N LEU A 275 -13.80 7.11 -29.40
CA LEU A 275 -14.04 6.00 -28.47
C LEU A 275 -13.22 4.78 -28.91
N ALA A 276 -12.94 3.83 -28.02
CA ALA A 276 -12.47 2.52 -28.46
C ALA A 276 -13.57 1.81 -29.26
N LYS A 277 -13.18 1.18 -30.38
CA LYS A 277 -14.11 0.60 -31.35
C LYS A 277 -15.06 -0.42 -30.72
N ASP A 278 -14.54 -1.28 -29.86
CA ASP A 278 -15.32 -2.32 -29.18
C ASP A 278 -16.27 -1.77 -28.10
N ARG A 279 -16.06 -0.51 -27.66
CA ARG A 279 -16.90 0.17 -26.67
C ARG A 279 -17.94 1.08 -27.30
N VAL A 280 -17.92 1.29 -28.62
CA VAL A 280 -18.82 2.23 -29.31
C VAL A 280 -20.29 1.90 -29.04
N LYS A 281 -20.69 0.64 -29.21
CA LYS A 281 -22.08 0.22 -29.04
C LYS A 281 -22.57 0.49 -27.61
N ASP A 282 -21.83 0.00 -26.62
CA ASP A 282 -22.16 0.17 -25.20
C ASP A 282 -22.23 1.64 -24.79
N CYS A 283 -21.30 2.47 -25.28
CA CYS A 283 -21.25 3.90 -24.96
C CYS A 283 -22.45 4.64 -25.59
N LEU A 284 -22.74 4.38 -26.87
CA LEU A 284 -23.88 4.99 -27.57
C LEU A 284 -25.21 4.62 -26.92
N GLU A 285 -25.41 3.35 -26.56
CA GLU A 285 -26.59 2.89 -25.81
C GLU A 285 -26.71 3.59 -24.46
N GLN A 286 -25.61 3.74 -23.71
CA GLN A 286 -25.61 4.44 -22.41
C GLN A 286 -25.92 5.93 -22.53
N TYR A 287 -25.49 6.56 -23.62
CA TYR A 287 -25.73 7.98 -23.89
C TYR A 287 -27.11 8.23 -24.54
N GLY A 288 -27.80 7.17 -24.99
CA GLY A 288 -29.06 7.31 -25.73
C GLY A 288 -28.89 7.99 -27.08
N LEU A 289 -27.72 7.79 -27.72
CA LEU A 289 -27.37 8.39 -29.00
C LEU A 289 -27.26 7.32 -30.08
N GLU A 290 -27.68 7.66 -31.29
CA GLU A 290 -27.34 6.88 -32.48
C GLU A 290 -26.10 7.48 -33.15
N GLY A 291 -25.27 6.62 -33.74
CA GLY A 291 -24.04 7.06 -34.37
C GLY A 291 -23.49 6.06 -35.37
N LYS A 292 -22.77 6.58 -36.36
CA LYS A 292 -22.10 5.80 -37.41
C LYS A 292 -20.60 5.92 -37.26
N VAL A 293 -19.90 4.78 -37.27
CA VAL A 293 -18.43 4.77 -37.34
C VAL A 293 -18.01 5.29 -38.72
N LEU A 294 -17.29 6.41 -38.74
CA LEU A 294 -16.75 7.01 -39.96
C LEU A 294 -15.44 6.36 -40.39
N ALA A 295 -14.56 6.14 -39.42
CA ALA A 295 -13.25 5.56 -39.61
C ALA A 295 -12.75 4.93 -38.31
N SER A 296 -11.76 4.06 -38.42
CA SER A 296 -11.04 3.49 -37.28
C SER A 296 -9.54 3.51 -37.51
N CYS A 297 -8.77 3.71 -36.45
CA CYS A 297 -7.31 3.66 -36.47
C CYS A 297 -6.78 2.91 -35.24
N LYS A 298 -5.51 2.52 -35.28
CA LYS A 298 -4.82 2.02 -34.08
C LYS A 298 -4.51 3.17 -33.12
N GLY A 299 -4.49 2.90 -31.82
CA GLY A 299 -4.18 3.90 -30.79
C GLY A 299 -2.82 4.57 -30.99
N LYS A 300 -1.83 3.84 -31.54
CA LYS A 300 -0.52 4.41 -31.89
C LYS A 300 -0.59 5.57 -32.88
N ALA A 301 -1.58 5.59 -33.77
CA ALA A 301 -1.77 6.69 -34.73
C ALA A 301 -2.30 7.98 -34.06
N LEU A 302 -2.84 7.90 -32.85
CA LEU A 302 -3.37 9.03 -32.09
C LEU A 302 -2.33 9.71 -31.18
N GLU A 303 -1.15 9.11 -31.04
CA GLU A 303 -0.07 9.60 -30.17
C GLU A 303 0.32 11.05 -30.50
N GLY A 304 0.37 11.89 -29.47
CA GLY A 304 0.72 13.32 -29.59
C GLY A 304 -0.41 14.23 -30.08
N ILE A 305 -1.57 13.70 -30.49
CA ILE A 305 -2.75 14.52 -30.80
C ILE A 305 -3.30 15.08 -29.49
N SER A 306 -3.58 16.38 -29.47
CA SER A 306 -3.99 17.08 -28.26
C SER A 306 -5.43 17.56 -28.30
N PHE A 307 -6.08 17.55 -27.14
CA PHE A 307 -7.48 17.93 -26.95
C PHE A 307 -7.61 18.98 -25.85
N TRP A 308 -8.62 19.84 -25.94
CA TRP A 308 -8.90 20.82 -24.90
C TRP A 308 -9.40 20.16 -23.63
N HIS A 309 -8.87 20.62 -22.49
CA HIS A 309 -9.36 20.22 -21.18
C HIS A 309 -10.88 20.44 -21.06
N PRO A 310 -11.65 19.56 -20.40
CA PRO A 310 -13.12 19.60 -20.38
C PRO A 310 -13.71 20.85 -19.69
N LEU A 311 -12.90 21.56 -18.91
CA LEU A 311 -13.27 22.82 -18.24
C LEU A 311 -12.69 24.07 -18.93
N ALA A 312 -12.03 23.93 -20.09
CA ALA A 312 -11.36 25.05 -20.77
C ALA A 312 -12.31 26.19 -21.19
N ASN A 313 -13.59 25.87 -21.43
CA ASN A 313 -14.62 26.86 -21.79
C ASN A 313 -15.15 27.63 -20.57
N LEU A 314 -14.95 27.11 -19.36
CA LEU A 314 -15.54 27.66 -18.14
C LEU A 314 -14.59 28.61 -17.42
N ASP A 315 -13.29 28.29 -17.37
CA ASP A 315 -12.27 29.13 -16.73
C ASP A 315 -10.93 29.09 -17.48
N SER A 316 -10.28 30.24 -17.58
CA SER A 316 -8.98 30.42 -18.22
C SER A 316 -7.85 29.57 -17.62
N GLY A 317 -7.92 29.23 -16.33
CA GLY A 317 -6.94 28.37 -15.68
C GLY A 317 -6.98 26.90 -16.13
N TYR A 318 -8.04 26.51 -16.85
CA TYR A 318 -8.15 25.21 -17.52
C TYR A 318 -7.91 25.29 -19.03
N LYS A 319 -7.48 26.45 -19.57
CA LYS A 319 -7.19 26.62 -20.99
C LYS A 319 -5.85 25.98 -21.37
N ARG A 320 -5.78 24.66 -21.27
CA ARG A 320 -4.64 23.82 -21.60
C ARG A 320 -5.04 22.65 -22.47
N LEU A 321 -4.07 22.16 -23.22
CA LEU A 321 -4.21 20.99 -24.08
C LEU A 321 -3.73 19.74 -23.35
N ALA A 322 -4.44 18.63 -23.55
CA ALA A 322 -4.11 17.29 -23.08
C ALA A 322 -3.69 16.43 -24.29
N PRO A 323 -2.39 16.15 -24.48
CA PRO A 323 -1.93 15.23 -25.52
C PRO A 323 -2.31 13.79 -25.20
N ILE A 324 -2.49 12.98 -26.25
CA ILE A 324 -2.59 11.52 -26.14
C ILE A 324 -1.20 10.90 -26.00
N TYR A 325 -1.03 10.04 -25.01
CA TYR A 325 0.11 9.17 -24.80
C TYR A 325 -0.30 7.70 -24.95
N CYS A 326 0.60 6.89 -25.50
CA CYS A 326 0.38 5.45 -25.56
C CYS A 326 0.74 4.81 -24.21
N ALA A 327 -0.16 3.98 -23.69
CA ALA A 327 0.05 3.24 -22.45
C ALA A 327 -0.60 1.85 -22.49
N ASP A 328 0.18 0.84 -22.14
CA ASP A 328 -0.22 -0.58 -22.26
C ASP A 328 -1.21 -1.04 -21.17
N TYR A 329 -1.41 -0.24 -20.13
CA TYR A 329 -2.33 -0.57 -19.04
C TYR A 329 -3.82 -0.29 -19.37
N VAL A 330 -4.10 0.38 -20.49
CA VAL A 330 -5.46 0.72 -20.89
C VAL A 330 -6.16 -0.53 -21.41
N THR A 331 -7.22 -0.97 -20.72
CA THR A 331 -8.03 -2.13 -21.11
C THR A 331 -9.43 -1.72 -21.61
N LEU A 332 -10.17 -2.69 -22.14
CA LEU A 332 -11.54 -2.51 -22.65
C LEU A 332 -12.61 -3.05 -21.69
N ASP A 333 -12.21 -3.53 -20.50
CA ASP A 333 -13.14 -4.14 -19.55
C ASP A 333 -14.12 -3.11 -18.97
N THR A 334 -13.69 -1.86 -18.83
CA THR A 334 -14.49 -0.76 -18.30
C THR A 334 -14.25 0.56 -19.03
N GLY A 335 -15.22 1.47 -18.94
CA GLY A 335 -15.13 2.81 -19.53
C GLY A 335 -15.24 2.84 -21.05
N THR A 336 -14.53 3.80 -21.65
CA THR A 336 -14.59 4.16 -23.08
C THR A 336 -13.36 3.72 -23.89
N GLY A 337 -12.35 3.17 -23.21
CA GLY A 337 -11.03 2.84 -23.78
C GLY A 337 -10.08 4.04 -23.94
N LEU A 338 -10.49 5.24 -23.51
CA LEU A 338 -9.60 6.38 -23.29
C LEU A 338 -9.57 6.68 -21.79
N VAL A 339 -8.36 6.80 -21.24
CA VAL A 339 -8.16 7.05 -19.81
C VAL A 339 -7.62 8.47 -19.65
N HIS A 340 -8.23 9.26 -18.78
CA HIS A 340 -7.68 10.58 -18.44
C HIS A 340 -6.44 10.39 -17.56
N CYS A 341 -5.40 11.21 -17.76
CA CYS A 341 -4.13 11.09 -17.07
C CYS A 341 -3.89 12.28 -16.12
N ALA A 342 -3.85 12.01 -14.82
CA ALA A 342 -3.51 12.97 -13.77
C ALA A 342 -2.27 12.48 -13.00
N PRO A 343 -1.04 12.83 -13.43
CA PRO A 343 0.20 12.20 -12.94
C PRO A 343 0.45 12.39 -11.45
N ALA A 344 -0.18 13.38 -10.79
CA ALA A 344 -0.10 13.54 -9.36
C ALA A 344 -0.88 12.48 -8.57
N TYR A 345 -1.84 11.79 -9.20
CA TYR A 345 -2.84 10.96 -8.50
C TYR A 345 -3.00 9.55 -9.08
N GLY A 346 -2.05 9.09 -9.90
CA GLY A 346 -1.99 7.74 -10.42
C GLY A 346 -0.54 7.31 -10.71
N GLU A 347 -0.15 6.11 -10.31
CA GLU A 347 1.22 5.63 -10.54
C GLU A 347 1.50 5.41 -12.03
N ASP A 348 0.57 4.81 -12.76
CA ASP A 348 0.74 4.55 -14.19
C ASP A 348 0.63 5.83 -15.03
N ASP A 349 -0.24 6.76 -14.61
CA ASP A 349 -0.32 8.12 -15.15
C ASP A 349 1.02 8.86 -15.01
N PHE A 350 1.63 8.76 -13.83
CA PHE A 350 2.95 9.34 -13.57
C PHE A 350 4.00 8.72 -14.48
N LYS A 351 4.09 7.38 -14.56
CA LYS A 351 5.05 6.68 -15.45
C LYS A 351 4.86 7.08 -16.92
N SER A 352 3.62 7.12 -17.41
CA SER A 352 3.29 7.52 -18.78
C SER A 352 3.77 8.95 -19.07
N CYS A 353 3.45 9.90 -18.20
CA CYS A 353 3.88 11.30 -18.36
C CYS A 353 5.40 11.46 -18.26
N LYS A 354 6.06 10.75 -17.33
CA LYS A 354 7.53 10.77 -17.20
C LYS A 354 8.22 10.21 -18.45
N ALA A 355 7.70 9.14 -19.03
CA ALA A 355 8.21 8.56 -20.28
C ALA A 355 8.13 9.54 -21.46
N HIS A 356 7.13 10.43 -21.45
CA HIS A 356 6.93 11.47 -22.45
C HIS A 356 7.60 12.82 -22.09
N GLY A 357 8.51 12.83 -21.11
CA GLY A 357 9.37 13.98 -20.80
C GLY A 357 8.79 15.00 -19.82
N LEU A 358 7.68 14.72 -19.14
CA LEU A 358 7.13 15.63 -18.13
C LEU A 358 8.10 15.73 -16.93
N ALA A 359 8.55 16.96 -16.63
CA ALA A 359 9.43 17.21 -15.50
C ALA A 359 8.63 17.25 -14.18
N ASP A 360 9.29 16.96 -13.05
CA ASP A 360 8.62 16.86 -11.76
C ASP A 360 7.97 18.19 -11.32
N HIS A 361 8.54 19.33 -11.75
CA HIS A 361 8.01 20.66 -11.43
C HIS A 361 6.78 21.04 -12.26
N ASP A 362 6.55 20.36 -13.39
CA ASP A 362 5.40 20.59 -14.28
C ASP A 362 4.18 19.75 -13.86
N ILE A 363 4.33 18.85 -12.88
CA ILE A 363 3.25 17.99 -12.40
C ILE A 363 2.27 18.81 -11.55
N ILE A 364 1.03 18.90 -12.02
CA ILE A 364 -0.04 19.64 -11.37
C ILE A 364 -0.54 18.85 -10.16
N ASN A 365 -0.22 19.31 -8.95
CA ASN A 365 -0.61 18.68 -7.68
C ASN A 365 -1.39 19.64 -6.77
N PRO A 366 -2.66 19.95 -7.09
CA PRO A 366 -3.46 20.94 -6.36
C PRO A 366 -4.05 20.42 -5.04
N VAL A 367 -3.98 19.13 -4.71
CA VAL A 367 -4.55 18.59 -3.48
C VAL A 367 -3.51 18.63 -2.37
N MET A 368 -3.86 19.29 -1.27
CA MET A 368 -3.02 19.43 -0.09
C MET A 368 -3.06 18.16 0.78
N GLY A 369 -2.18 18.08 1.78
CA GLY A 369 -2.04 16.88 2.63
C GLY A 369 -3.29 16.53 3.45
N ASP A 370 -4.18 17.50 3.66
CA ASP A 370 -5.47 17.40 4.35
C ASP A 370 -6.65 17.05 3.43
N GLY A 371 -6.39 16.82 2.13
CA GLY A 371 -7.43 16.49 1.14
C GLY A 371 -8.20 17.71 0.62
N VAL A 372 -7.73 18.92 0.90
CA VAL A 372 -8.32 20.18 0.41
C VAL A 372 -7.57 20.69 -0.81
N TYR A 373 -8.28 21.23 -1.80
CA TYR A 373 -7.61 21.89 -2.93
C TYR A 373 -6.93 23.19 -2.51
N ALA A 374 -5.73 23.41 -3.04
CA ALA A 374 -4.97 24.64 -2.89
C ALA A 374 -5.80 25.86 -3.30
N SER A 375 -5.57 26.98 -2.61
CA SER A 375 -6.25 28.26 -2.86
C SER A 375 -6.01 28.81 -4.26
N SER A 376 -4.94 28.36 -4.93
CA SER A 376 -4.60 28.72 -6.30
C SER A 376 -5.40 27.96 -7.36
N LEU A 377 -6.13 26.89 -7.02
CA LEU A 377 -6.89 26.10 -7.99
C LEU A 377 -8.16 26.87 -8.41
N PRO A 378 -8.36 27.14 -9.71
CA PRO A 378 -9.60 27.77 -10.19
C PRO A 378 -10.84 26.94 -9.85
N LEU A 379 -11.98 27.59 -9.67
CA LEU A 379 -13.32 27.00 -9.40
C LEU A 379 -13.51 26.20 -8.09
N PHE A 380 -12.52 25.41 -7.66
CA PHE A 380 -12.66 24.44 -6.56
C PHE A 380 -11.75 24.71 -5.36
N ALA A 381 -11.03 25.83 -5.34
CA ALA A 381 -10.17 26.24 -4.23
C ALA A 381 -10.84 26.09 -2.85
N GLY A 382 -10.11 25.52 -1.88
CA GLY A 382 -10.55 25.39 -0.49
C GLY A 382 -11.61 24.30 -0.25
N GLN A 383 -12.01 23.54 -1.27
CA GLN A 383 -12.95 22.43 -1.12
C GLN A 383 -12.20 21.12 -0.86
N HIS A 384 -12.74 20.30 0.05
CA HIS A 384 -12.28 18.93 0.23
C HIS A 384 -12.67 18.09 -1.00
N ILE A 385 -11.77 17.23 -1.50
CA ILE A 385 -11.95 16.49 -2.78
C ILE A 385 -13.30 15.76 -2.89
N TRP A 386 -13.74 15.08 -1.82
CA TRP A 386 -15.03 14.38 -1.79
C TRP A 386 -16.23 15.32 -1.90
N LYS A 387 -16.16 16.52 -1.31
CA LYS A 387 -17.21 17.54 -1.41
C LYS A 387 -17.17 18.27 -2.76
N ALA A 388 -16.01 18.29 -3.39
CA ALA A 388 -15.83 18.89 -4.71
C ALA A 388 -16.38 18.03 -5.85
N ASN A 389 -16.44 16.70 -5.69
CA ASN A 389 -16.95 15.78 -6.72
C ASN A 389 -18.29 16.25 -7.35
N PRO A 390 -19.37 16.51 -6.60
CA PRO A 390 -20.62 17.03 -7.18
C PRO A 390 -20.46 18.37 -7.90
N ASN A 391 -19.63 19.27 -7.36
CA ASN A 391 -19.39 20.58 -7.95
C ASN A 391 -18.60 20.48 -9.27
N ILE A 392 -17.67 19.52 -9.36
CA ILE A 392 -16.94 19.23 -10.59
C ILE A 392 -17.89 18.67 -11.64
N VAL A 393 -18.77 17.74 -11.28
CA VAL A 393 -19.78 17.21 -12.20
C VAL A 393 -20.68 18.33 -12.73
N LYS A 394 -21.12 19.24 -11.86
CA LYS A 394 -21.90 20.42 -12.26
C LYS A 394 -21.13 21.33 -13.21
N ALA A 395 -19.85 21.59 -12.94
CA ALA A 395 -19.00 22.41 -13.80
C ALA A 395 -18.77 21.76 -15.18
N LEU A 396 -18.67 20.43 -15.26
CA LEU A 396 -18.56 19.69 -16.52
C LEU A 396 -19.86 19.76 -17.35
N ASP A 397 -21.00 19.72 -16.67
CA ASP A 397 -22.32 19.90 -17.30
C ASP A 397 -22.47 21.34 -17.84
N GLU A 398 -22.14 22.35 -17.03
CA GLU A 398 -22.13 23.77 -17.44
C GLU A 398 -21.16 24.06 -18.60
N ALA A 399 -20.03 23.35 -18.65
CA ALA A 399 -19.07 23.43 -19.76
C ALA A 399 -19.51 22.67 -21.03
N GLY A 400 -20.59 21.87 -20.96
CA GLY A 400 -21.06 21.03 -22.06
C GLY A 400 -20.18 19.81 -22.35
N SER A 401 -19.27 19.45 -21.43
CA SER A 401 -18.32 18.35 -21.58
C SER A 401 -18.77 17.04 -20.93
N LEU A 402 -19.83 17.05 -20.12
CA LEU A 402 -20.40 15.84 -19.50
C LEU A 402 -21.32 15.09 -20.48
N LEU A 403 -21.12 13.78 -20.66
CA LEU A 403 -22.01 12.90 -21.44
C LEU A 403 -22.91 12.06 -20.55
N LYS A 404 -22.36 11.55 -19.44
CA LYS A 404 -23.09 10.70 -18.50
C LYS A 404 -22.56 10.87 -17.09
N ASN A 405 -23.45 10.74 -16.13
CA ASN A 405 -23.15 10.61 -14.71
C ASN A 405 -23.98 9.47 -14.13
N LYS A 406 -23.33 8.52 -13.45
CA LYS A 406 -23.98 7.40 -12.77
C LYS A 406 -23.28 7.06 -11.47
N SER A 407 -23.99 6.49 -10.50
CA SER A 407 -23.37 5.90 -9.33
C SER A 407 -22.75 4.55 -9.67
N TYR A 408 -21.54 4.30 -9.19
CA TYR A 408 -20.81 3.06 -9.43
C TYR A 408 -20.20 2.55 -8.12
N THR A 409 -20.47 1.29 -7.80
CA THR A 409 -19.90 0.64 -6.62
C THR A 409 -18.72 -0.22 -7.06
N HIS A 410 -17.57 0.02 -6.44
CA HIS A 410 -16.32 -0.69 -6.72
C HIS A 410 -15.50 -0.88 -5.46
N SER A 411 -14.57 -1.83 -5.52
CA SER A 411 -13.55 -2.01 -4.50
C SER A 411 -12.57 -0.83 -4.54
N TYR A 412 -12.43 -0.12 -3.42
CA TYR A 412 -11.61 1.08 -3.31
C TYR A 412 -10.63 0.97 -2.16
N MET A 413 -9.48 1.64 -2.29
CA MET A 413 -8.42 1.64 -1.29
C MET A 413 -8.83 2.43 -0.04
N HIS A 414 -8.62 1.81 1.11
CA HIS A 414 -8.86 2.37 2.43
C HIS A 414 -7.63 2.22 3.30
N CYS A 415 -7.44 3.16 4.21
CA CYS A 415 -6.41 3.07 5.23
C CYS A 415 -6.74 1.89 6.15
N TRP A 416 -5.81 0.95 6.32
CA TRP A 416 -6.03 -0.20 7.20
C TRP A 416 -6.32 0.21 8.67
N ARG A 417 -5.84 1.39 9.10
CA ARG A 417 -6.02 1.94 10.45
C ARG A 417 -7.37 2.63 10.63
N HIS A 418 -7.64 3.65 9.83
CA HIS A 418 -8.82 4.51 9.98
C HIS A 418 -10.05 3.98 9.24
N LYS A 419 -9.87 3.00 8.35
CA LYS A 419 -10.90 2.48 7.44
C LYS A 419 -11.51 3.60 6.58
N THR A 420 -10.79 4.69 6.36
CA THR A 420 -11.20 5.82 5.53
C THR A 420 -10.60 5.70 4.13
N PRO A 421 -11.29 6.20 3.08
CA PRO A 421 -10.78 6.15 1.72
C PRO A 421 -9.47 6.92 1.58
N ILE A 422 -8.50 6.32 0.90
CA ILE A 422 -7.21 6.95 0.61
C ILE A 422 -7.10 7.28 -0.88
N VAL A 423 -6.12 8.10 -1.24
CA VAL A 423 -5.83 8.43 -2.64
C VAL A 423 -4.36 8.20 -2.93
N TYR A 424 -4.02 8.04 -4.21
CA TYR A 424 -2.65 8.30 -4.63
C TYR A 424 -2.41 9.80 -4.61
N ARG A 425 -1.28 10.23 -4.07
CA ARG A 425 -0.83 11.63 -4.11
C ARG A 425 0.67 11.69 -4.31
N ALA A 426 1.10 12.47 -5.28
CA ALA A 426 2.51 12.71 -5.54
C ALA A 426 3.11 13.51 -4.37
N THR A 427 4.03 12.88 -3.67
CA THR A 427 4.76 13.52 -2.57
C THR A 427 6.25 13.28 -2.72
N SER A 428 7.05 14.26 -2.29
CA SER A 428 8.50 14.09 -2.26
C SER A 428 8.85 13.21 -1.07
N GLN A 429 9.29 11.99 -1.34
CA GLN A 429 9.60 10.99 -0.31
C GLN A 429 10.99 10.40 -0.54
N TRP A 430 11.48 9.72 0.50
CA TRP A 430 12.68 8.90 0.42
C TRP A 430 12.30 7.47 0.02
N PHE A 431 13.01 6.92 -0.95
CA PHE A 431 12.79 5.58 -1.46
C PHE A 431 14.10 4.79 -1.44
N ALA A 432 14.02 3.50 -1.12
CA ALA A 432 15.06 2.53 -1.43
C ALA A 432 14.75 1.92 -2.80
N SER A 433 15.64 2.10 -3.78
CA SER A 433 15.42 1.58 -5.13
C SER A 433 15.70 0.08 -5.17
N MET A 434 14.68 -0.71 -5.53
CA MET A 434 14.83 -2.14 -5.74
C MET A 434 15.54 -2.46 -7.06
N ASP A 435 15.38 -1.62 -8.08
CA ASP A 435 15.78 -1.92 -9.46
C ASP A 435 17.01 -1.14 -9.93
N LYS A 436 17.32 0.00 -9.29
CA LYS A 436 18.51 0.78 -9.64
C LYS A 436 19.77 0.00 -9.25
N LYS A 437 20.74 0.01 -10.15
CA LYS A 437 22.11 -0.46 -9.91
C LYS A 437 23.00 0.74 -9.65
N PRO A 438 23.38 1.03 -8.40
CA PRO A 438 24.33 2.09 -8.11
C PRO A 438 25.69 1.77 -8.73
N ALA A 439 26.44 2.81 -9.12
CA ALA A 439 27.73 2.63 -9.79
C ALA A 439 28.78 1.86 -8.96
N SER A 440 28.65 1.88 -7.63
CA SER A 440 29.52 1.17 -6.69
C SER A 440 29.16 -0.30 -6.49
N GLU A 441 28.02 -0.76 -7.02
CA GLU A 441 27.46 -2.08 -6.74
C GLU A 441 27.23 -2.88 -8.04
N LYS A 442 27.42 -4.20 -7.97
CA LYS A 442 27.31 -5.08 -9.15
C LYS A 442 25.88 -5.48 -9.49
N ALA A 443 24.97 -5.31 -8.54
CA ALA A 443 23.58 -5.76 -8.62
C ALA A 443 22.64 -4.75 -7.97
N SER A 444 21.39 -4.77 -8.43
CA SER A 444 20.27 -4.08 -7.78
C SER A 444 19.87 -4.80 -6.49
N LEU A 445 19.16 -4.13 -5.58
CA LEU A 445 18.65 -4.78 -4.37
C LEU A 445 17.72 -5.95 -4.70
N ARG A 446 16.93 -5.87 -5.78
CA ARG A 446 16.07 -6.96 -6.24
C ARG A 446 16.88 -8.18 -6.63
N GLU A 447 17.92 -8.01 -7.45
CA GLU A 447 18.79 -9.13 -7.85
C GLU A 447 19.50 -9.76 -6.65
N THR A 448 20.00 -8.93 -5.72
CA THR A 448 20.62 -9.43 -4.48
C THR A 448 19.60 -10.17 -3.60
N ALA A 449 18.38 -9.65 -3.47
CA ALA A 449 17.31 -10.30 -2.71
C ALA A 449 16.89 -11.63 -3.34
N LEU A 450 16.71 -11.68 -4.66
CA LEU A 450 16.36 -12.91 -5.38
C LEU A 450 17.43 -13.99 -5.22
N ALA A 451 18.72 -13.64 -5.36
CA ALA A 451 19.81 -14.57 -5.10
C ALA A 451 19.82 -15.05 -3.63
N GLY A 452 19.49 -14.17 -2.68
CA GLY A 452 19.32 -14.53 -1.27
C GLY A 452 18.17 -15.53 -1.05
N VAL A 453 17.03 -15.29 -1.68
CA VAL A 453 15.88 -16.21 -1.66
C VAL A 453 16.26 -17.57 -2.26
N GLU A 454 16.90 -17.61 -3.43
CA GLU A 454 17.35 -18.87 -4.05
C GLU A 454 18.33 -19.66 -3.16
N SER A 455 19.16 -18.97 -2.38
CA SER A 455 20.10 -19.60 -1.44
C SER A 455 19.46 -20.06 -0.12
N THR A 456 18.21 -19.67 0.13
CA THR A 456 17.49 -19.94 1.38
C THR A 456 16.63 -21.18 1.26
N HIS A 457 16.66 -22.04 2.28
CA HIS A 457 15.82 -23.23 2.34
C HIS A 457 14.48 -22.89 2.99
N PHE A 458 13.38 -23.11 2.25
CA PHE A 458 12.02 -22.83 2.71
C PHE A 458 11.30 -24.09 3.20
N TYR A 459 10.50 -23.93 4.24
CA TYR A 459 9.65 -24.97 4.80
C TYR A 459 8.25 -24.39 5.05
N PRO A 460 7.23 -24.78 4.28
CA PRO A 460 7.24 -25.68 3.11
C PRO A 460 7.94 -25.05 1.88
N ALA A 461 8.27 -25.88 0.89
CA ALA A 461 9.07 -25.47 -0.29
C ALA A 461 8.42 -24.46 -1.23
N TRP A 462 7.11 -24.15 -1.06
CA TRP A 462 6.44 -23.11 -1.84
C TRP A 462 6.61 -21.70 -1.27
N GLY A 463 7.15 -21.60 -0.05
CA GLY A 463 7.28 -20.35 0.70
C GLY A 463 8.41 -19.44 0.27
#